data_AF-A0A8X6NU54-F1
#
_entry.id   AF-A0A8X6NU54-F1
#
_cell.length_a   1.000
_cell.length_b   1.000
_cell.length_c   1.000
_cell.angle_alpha   90.00
_cell.angle_beta   90.00
_cell.angle_gamma   90.00
#
_symmetry.space_group_name_H-M   'P 1'
#
loop_
_entity.id
_entity.type
_entity.pdbx_description
1 polymer ?
#
loop_
_entity_poly.entity_id
_entity_poly.type
_entity_poly.pdbx_seq_one_letter_code
_entity_poly.pdbx_strand_id
1 'polypeptide(L)' 'MYEETRLYAAAFRKFGLKKGDIVVCYMSNRKEAVFATQAVISIGGIWTAALPILGAQ' A
#
# COMPACT_ATOMS: atom_id res chain seq x y z
N MET A 1 -2.16 6.25 -13.37
CA MET A 1 -1.18 6.18 -12.25
C MET A 1 -1.55 7.14 -11.12
N TYR A 2 -1.61 8.45 -11.36
CA TYR A 2 -1.93 9.42 -10.30
C TYR A 2 -3.38 9.31 -9.80
N GLU A 3 -4.35 9.07 -10.68
CA GLU A 3 -5.76 8.97 -10.29
C GLU A 3 -6.03 7.71 -9.45
N GLU A 4 -5.47 6.57 -9.84
CA GLU A 4 -5.58 5.34 -9.07
C GLU A 4 -4.91 5.47 -7.71
N THR A 5 -3.72 6.08 -7.64
CA THR A 5 -3.06 6.39 -6.37
C THR A 5 -3.94 7.30 -5.50
N ARG A 6 -4.60 8.31 -6.08
CA ARG A 6 -5.53 9.21 -5.35
C ARG A 6 -6.72 8.44 -4.79
N LEU A 7 -7.31 7.53 -5.56
CA LEU A 7 -8.43 6.68 -5.12
C LEU A 7 -8.01 5.73 -4.00
N TYR A 8 -6.83 5.10 -4.11
CA TYR A 8 -6.28 4.23 -3.07
C TYR A 8 -5.99 5.00 -1.79
N ALA A 9 -5.39 6.19 -1.88
CA ALA A 9 -5.11 7.02 -0.71
C ALA A 9 -6.40 7.45 0.00
N ALA A 10 -7.45 7.80 -0.76
CA ALA A 10 -8.77 8.10 -0.20
C ALA A 10 -9.38 6.88 0.50
N ALA A 11 -9.29 5.70 -0.11
CA ALA A 11 -9.77 4.45 0.48
C ALA A 11 -9.01 4.10 1.77
N PHE A 12 -7.68 4.20 1.78
CA PHE A 12 -6.86 3.93 2.96
C PHE A 12 -7.16 4.90 4.12
N ARG A 13 -7.34 6.20 3.84
CA ARG A 13 -7.78 7.16 4.86
C ARG A 13 -9.16 6.81 5.41
N LYS A 14 -10.09 6.36 4.57
CA LYS A 14 -11.41 5.89 5.01
C LYS A 14 -11.32 4.65 5.90
N PHE A 15 -10.36 3.76 5.64
CA PHE A 15 -10.04 2.63 6.52
C PHE A 15 -9.24 3.02 7.77
N GLY A 16 -8.92 4.30 7.93
CA GLY A 16 -8.29 4.83 9.13
C GLY A 16 -6.76 4.86 9.09
N LEU A 17 -6.13 4.62 7.93
CA LEU A 17 -4.67 4.73 7.78
C LEU A 17 -4.19 6.17 8.00
N LYS A 18 -3.17 6.33 8.83
CA LYS A 18 -2.60 7.62 9.24
C LYS A 18 -1.10 7.67 9.00
N LYS A 19 -0.53 8.86 9.17
CA LYS A 19 0.92 9.08 9.12
C LYS A 19 1.60 8.21 10.19
N GLY A 20 2.66 7.52 9.80
CA GLY A 20 3.44 6.65 10.68
C GLY A 20 2.95 5.21 10.76
N ASP A 21 1.74 4.90 10.27
CA ASP A 21 1.25 3.53 10.23
C ASP A 21 2.06 2.69 9.23
N ILE A 22 2.27 1.42 9.56
CA ILE A 22 3.00 0.46 8.73
C ILE A 22 2.01 -0.38 7.93
N VAL A 23 2.20 -0.44 6.62
CA VAL A 23 1.41 -1.27 5.70
C VAL A 23 2.30 -2.34 5.10
N VAL A 24 1.92 -3.60 5.31
CA VAL A 24 2.58 -4.76 4.70
C VAL A 24 1.82 -5.15 3.44
N CYS A 25 2.55 -5.28 2.34
CA CYS A 25 2.03 -5.77 1.07
C CYS A 25 2.33 -7.26 0.90
N TYR A 26 1.30 -8.08 0.80
CA TYR A 26 1.41 -9.50 0.47
C TYR A 26 0.71 -9.78 -0.86
N MET A 27 1.39 -9.46 -1.96
CA MET A 27 0.86 -9.69 -3.31
C MET A 27 1.99 -9.91 -4.31
N SER A 28 1.65 -10.55 -5.43
CA SER A 28 2.56 -10.73 -6.57
C SER A 28 2.87 -9.39 -7.26
N ASN A 29 3.86 -9.37 -8.14
CA ASN A 29 4.22 -8.17 -8.90
C ASN A 29 3.10 -7.75 -9.86
N ARG A 30 2.23 -6.84 -9.40
CA ARG A 30 1.05 -6.33 -10.08
C ARG A 30 1.00 -4.81 -9.95
N LYS A 31 0.34 -4.12 -10.89
CA LYS A 31 0.24 -2.65 -10.89
C LYS A 31 -0.40 -2.09 -9.62
N GLU A 32 -1.32 -2.83 -9.01
CA GLU A 32 -2.01 -2.45 -7.78
C GLU A 32 -1.03 -2.29 -6.61
N ALA A 33 0.06 -3.08 -6.57
CA ALA A 33 1.12 -2.92 -5.57
C ALA A 33 1.76 -1.53 -5.69
N VAL A 34 2.02 -1.08 -6.92
CA VAL A 34 2.63 0.24 -7.18
C VAL A 34 1.70 1.37 -6.75
N PHE A 35 0.41 1.28 -7.09
CA PHE A 35 -0.58 2.29 -6.68
C PHE A 35 -0.74 2.32 -5.16
N ALA A 36 -0.78 1.16 -4.51
CA ALA A 36 -0.86 1.05 -3.06
C ALA A 36 0.39 1.61 -2.37
N THR A 37 1.61 1.30 -2.85
CA THR A 37 2.86 1.87 -2.33
C THR A 37 2.84 3.39 -2.37
N GLN A 38 2.50 3.98 -3.52
CA GLN A 38 2.45 5.42 -3.69
C GLN A 38 1.39 6.07 -2.78
N ALA A 39 0.21 5.43 -2.67
CA ALA A 39 -0.86 5.90 -1.80
C ALA A 39 -0.43 5.92 -0.34
N VAL A 40 0.15 4.83 0.17
CA VAL A 40 0.66 4.74 1.55
C VAL A 40 1.72 5.82 1.82
N ILE A 41 2.71 5.96 0.93
CA ILE A 41 3.77 6.96 1.08
C ILE A 41 3.18 8.39 1.07
N SER A 42 2.21 8.67 0.19
CA SER A 42 1.56 9.99 0.11
C SER A 42 0.77 10.38 1.37
N ILE A 43 0.27 9.39 2.13
CA ILE A 43 -0.40 9.62 3.42
C ILE A 43 0.63 9.91 4.53
N GLY A 44 1.90 9.56 4.31
CA GLY A 44 2.97 9.55 5.30
C GLY A 44 3.03 8.24 6.08
N GLY A 45 2.44 7.17 5.56
CA GLY A 45 2.61 5.82 6.08
C GLY A 45 3.93 5.19 5.62
N ILE A 46 4.29 4.07 6.22
CA ILE A 46 5.51 3.31 5.94
C ILE A 46 5.11 2.05 5.18
N TRP A 47 5.73 1.84 4.02
CA TRP A 47 5.47 0.68 3.18
C TRP A 47 6.53 -0.41 3.41
N THR A 48 6.08 -1.66 3.50
CA THR A 48 6.94 -2.84 3.41
C THR A 48 6.23 -3.95 2.63
N ALA A 49 6.97 -4.95 2.17
CA ALA A 49 6.42 -6.06 1.39
C ALA A 49 6.91 -7.41 1.92
N ALA A 50 5.99 -8.36 2.01
CA ALA A 50 6.26 -9.76 2.21
C ALA A 50 5.98 -10.48 0.89
N LEU A 51 7.04 -10.94 0.21
CA LEU A 51 6.88 -11.56 -1.10
C LEU A 51 6.12 -12.89 -0.96
N PRO A 52 5.06 -13.14 -1.75
CA PRO A 52 4.31 -14.40 -1.66
C PRO A 52 5.15 -15.66 -1.84
N ILE A 53 6.28 -15.57 -2.55
CA ILE A 53 7.22 -16.67 -2.75
C ILE A 53 7.82 -17.21 -1.44
N LEU A 54 7.80 -16.42 -0.36
CA LEU A 54 8.28 -16.84 0.94
C LEU A 54 7.33 -17.85 1.63
N GLY A 55 6.08 -17.95 1.17
CA GLY A 55 5.08 -18.84 1.77
C GLY A 55 4.62 -18.39 3.17
N ALA A 56 3.77 -19.19 3.80
CA ALA A 56 3.49 -19.05 5.22
C ALA A 56 4.60 -19.80 5.97
N GLN A 57 5.39 -19.07 6.76
CA GLN A 57 6.29 -19.64 7.76
C GLN A 57 5.56 -19.87 9.08
#